data_AF-A0A4S8YSX7-F1
#
_entry.id   AF-A0A4S8YSX7-F1
#
_cell.length_a   1.000
_cell.length_b   1.000
_cell.length_c   1.000
_cell.angle_alpha   90.00
_cell.angle_beta   90.00
_cell.angle_gamma   90.00
#
_symmetry.space_group_name_H-M   'P 1'
#
loop_
_entity.id
_entity.type
_entity.pdbx_description
1 polymer ?
#
loop_
_entity_poly.entity_id
_entity_poly.type
_entity_poly.pdbx_seq_one_letter_code
_entity_poly.pdbx_strand_id
1 'polypeptide(L)'
;MEIVSSLCSWKEHLESVCTHQKSEGQVVPLRDISKDLFEDAIGSEEAATKIASCVCVSDDFQTAYLEVIYFVIGAANNLSEQHDLYKLANLTLALSRLPDARNETRRTIQLSFDYKSSEIGPGDIFVVGEGKIWADLPQFAVNLGDSMYGPTAYISDGLAEHWAEQKWTNLNTFAAYLISGLNDTPYSLAYLYLYTFRTITYSLEYDPKTEKWIDSLHSLRSACRWITIAGEQIWTESMRRSRNAVAGPLWHRKYHADLVKSGQWGQRSLITPQRWLAWASRLDELAGSNMIEDELKDMARSSAEMIRMFEKEWVFDTEDEIQ
;
A
#
# COMPACT_ATOMS: atom_id res chain seq x y z
N MET A 1 16.26 -25.44 12.20
CA MET A 1 16.87 -24.75 11.05
C MET A 1 16.65 -23.28 11.33
N GLU A 2 17.68 -22.58 11.80
CA GLU A 2 17.59 -21.14 12.05
C GLU A 2 17.33 -20.46 10.70
N ILE A 3 16.14 -19.86 10.56
CA ILE A 3 15.82 -19.00 9.44
C ILE A 3 16.66 -17.75 9.67
N VAL A 4 17.84 -17.71 9.05
CA VAL A 4 18.66 -16.51 8.98
C VAL A 4 17.85 -15.50 8.19
N SER A 5 17.13 -14.62 8.88
CA SER A 5 16.45 -13.51 8.23
C SER A 5 17.54 -12.59 7.69
N SER A 6 17.66 -12.46 6.37
CA SER A 6 18.24 -11.22 5.84
C SER A 6 17.08 -10.22 5.68
N LEU A 7 16.54 -9.78 6.83
CA LEU A 7 15.73 -8.57 6.88
C LEU A 7 16.50 -7.51 6.10
N CYS A 8 15.97 -7.04 4.98
CA CYS A 8 16.63 -5.96 4.26
C CYS A 8 16.44 -4.70 5.09
N SER A 9 17.51 -4.32 5.76
CA SER A 9 17.60 -3.07 6.51
C SER A 9 17.59 -1.89 5.55
N TRP A 10 17.18 -0.72 6.03
CA TRP A 10 17.28 0.49 5.22
C TRP A 10 18.73 0.79 4.79
N LYS A 11 19.74 0.36 5.55
CA LYS A 11 21.17 0.53 5.20
C LYS A 11 21.53 -0.27 3.95
N GLU A 12 21.18 -1.55 3.92
CA GLU A 12 21.41 -2.42 2.76
C GLU A 12 20.62 -1.95 1.54
N HIS A 13 19.38 -1.48 1.76
CA HIS A 13 18.58 -0.91 0.69
C HIS A 13 19.25 0.33 0.09
N LEU A 14 19.69 1.28 0.93
CA LEU A 14 20.38 2.48 0.47
C LEU A 14 21.69 2.15 -0.25
N GLU A 15 22.46 1.16 0.22
CA GLU A 15 23.70 0.73 -0.46
C GLU A 15 23.44 0.15 -1.86
N SER A 16 22.35 -0.61 -2.03
CA SER A 16 21.91 -1.11 -3.33
C SER A 16 21.54 0.05 -4.27
N VAL A 17 20.72 1.00 -3.79
CA VAL A 17 20.33 2.21 -4.54
C VAL A 17 21.55 3.03 -4.95
N CYS A 18 22.51 3.20 -4.04
CA CYS A 18 23.76 3.92 -4.32
C CYS A 18 24.58 3.28 -5.44
N THR A 19 24.65 1.95 -5.44
CA THR A 19 25.43 1.21 -6.43
C THR A 19 24.80 1.39 -7.82
N HIS A 20 23.48 1.37 -7.88
CA HIS A 20 22.71 1.64 -9.10
C HIS A 20 22.91 3.09 -9.57
N GLN A 21 22.68 4.09 -8.72
CA GLN A 21 22.85 5.51 -9.07
C GLN A 21 24.28 5.85 -9.55
N LYS A 22 25.30 5.28 -8.89
CA LYS A 22 26.71 5.44 -9.32
C LYS A 22 26.99 4.82 -10.68
N SER A 23 26.34 3.71 -11.02
CA SER A 23 26.51 3.04 -12.31
C SER A 23 25.90 3.83 -13.47
N GLU A 24 24.89 4.66 -13.19
CA GLU A 24 24.18 5.48 -14.18
C GLU A 24 24.68 6.94 -14.25
N GLY A 25 25.64 7.32 -13.40
CA GLY A 25 26.21 8.68 -13.37
C GLY A 25 25.25 9.74 -12.84
N GLN A 26 24.14 9.33 -12.23
CA GLN A 26 23.11 10.20 -11.67
C GLN A 26 23.40 10.47 -10.19
N VAL A 27 23.34 11.75 -9.78
CA VAL A 27 23.49 12.16 -8.39
C VAL A 27 22.20 12.86 -7.99
N VAL A 28 21.26 12.08 -7.46
CA VAL A 28 20.18 12.62 -6.65
C VAL A 28 20.57 12.43 -5.19
N PRO A 29 20.54 13.47 -4.33
CA PRO A 29 20.87 13.35 -2.90
C PRO A 29 19.85 12.53 -2.09
N LEU A 30 19.01 11.73 -2.77
CA LEU A 30 18.03 10.82 -2.19
C LEU A 30 18.63 9.92 -1.13
N ARG A 31 19.83 9.40 -1.37
CA ARG A 31 20.54 8.57 -0.38
C ARG A 31 20.72 9.29 0.95
N ASP A 32 21.34 10.46 0.93
CA ASP A 32 21.73 11.15 2.16
C ASP A 32 20.50 11.68 2.89
N ILE A 33 19.51 12.23 2.15
CA ILE A 33 18.23 12.66 2.73
C ILE A 33 17.48 11.47 3.33
N SER A 34 17.46 10.33 2.65
CA SER A 34 16.77 9.13 3.13
C SER A 34 17.50 8.52 4.33
N LYS A 35 18.83 8.54 4.34
CA LYS A 35 19.63 8.16 5.50
C LYS A 35 19.26 9.01 6.71
N ASP A 36 19.24 10.33 6.56
CA ASP A 36 18.88 11.25 7.63
C ASP A 36 17.44 11.00 8.12
N LEU A 37 16.50 10.69 7.22
CA LEU A 37 15.13 10.30 7.58
C LEU A 37 15.09 9.00 8.38
N PHE A 38 15.77 7.94 7.92
CA PHE A 38 15.76 6.64 8.61
C PHE A 38 16.53 6.66 9.93
N GLU A 39 17.53 7.55 10.08
CA GLU A 39 18.26 7.82 11.33
C GLU A 39 17.55 8.81 12.27
N ASP A 40 16.35 9.29 11.92
CA ASP A 40 15.58 10.29 12.69
C ASP A 40 16.30 11.64 12.86
N ALA A 41 17.27 11.94 12.01
CA ALA A 41 17.95 13.23 11.97
C ALA A 41 17.06 14.34 11.38
N ILE A 42 16.12 13.97 10.50
CA ILE A 42 15.12 14.87 9.91
C ILE A 42 13.73 14.20 9.87
N GLY A 43 12.67 15.00 9.89
CA GLY A 43 11.30 14.52 9.72
C GLY A 43 10.88 14.37 8.25
N SER A 44 9.75 13.70 8.01
CA SER A 44 9.20 13.46 6.66
C SER A 44 8.94 14.75 5.86
N GLU A 45 8.46 15.81 6.49
CA GLU A 45 8.20 17.12 5.83
C GLU A 45 9.50 17.80 5.36
N GLU A 46 10.55 17.74 6.19
CA GLU A 46 11.86 18.29 5.84
C GLU A 46 12.52 17.45 4.73
N ALA A 47 12.43 16.12 4.82
CA ALA A 47 12.91 15.20 3.79
C ALA A 47 12.20 15.43 2.45
N ALA A 48 10.86 15.57 2.46
CA ALA A 48 10.07 15.86 1.26
C ALA A 48 10.49 17.20 0.63
N THR A 49 10.64 18.25 1.44
CA THR A 49 11.09 19.56 0.97
C THR A 49 12.48 19.48 0.33
N LYS A 50 13.45 18.82 0.99
CA LYS A 50 14.80 18.65 0.45
C LYS A 50 14.81 17.87 -0.86
N ILE A 51 14.06 16.77 -0.95
CA ILE A 51 13.93 15.97 -2.18
C ILE A 51 13.35 16.83 -3.30
N ALA A 52 12.24 17.54 -3.04
CA ALA A 52 11.59 18.36 -4.05
C ALA A 52 12.48 19.50 -4.55
N SER A 53 13.22 20.18 -3.65
CA SER A 53 14.20 21.19 -4.05
C SER A 53 15.27 20.62 -4.98
N CYS A 54 15.72 19.39 -4.76
CA CYS A 54 16.70 18.74 -5.63
C CYS A 54 16.12 18.34 -6.99
N VAL A 55 14.87 17.90 -7.04
CA VAL A 55 14.19 17.54 -8.30
C VAL A 55 13.90 18.79 -9.14
N CYS A 56 13.39 19.87 -8.52
CA CYS A 56 12.97 21.09 -9.24
C CYS A 56 14.12 21.85 -9.93
N VAL A 57 15.36 21.68 -9.47
CA VAL A 57 16.55 22.32 -10.08
C VAL A 57 17.24 21.43 -11.13
N SER A 58 16.72 20.22 -11.37
CA SER A 58 17.29 19.29 -12.35
C SER A 58 16.98 19.72 -13.78
N ASP A 59 18.01 19.75 -14.63
CA ASP A 59 17.87 19.90 -16.09
C ASP A 59 17.10 18.72 -16.71
N ASP A 60 17.13 17.55 -16.06
CA ASP A 60 16.33 16.37 -16.39
C ASP A 60 15.33 16.09 -15.26
N PHE A 61 14.31 16.95 -15.19
CA PHE A 61 13.27 16.87 -14.16
C PHE A 61 12.52 15.53 -14.19
N GLN A 62 12.22 15.01 -15.38
CA GLN A 62 11.43 13.79 -15.52
C GLN A 62 12.15 12.60 -14.89
N THR A 63 13.42 12.40 -15.21
CA THR A 63 14.21 11.31 -14.66
C THR A 63 14.40 11.48 -13.15
N ALA A 64 14.75 12.69 -12.69
CA ALA A 64 14.92 12.96 -11.27
C ALA A 64 13.63 12.71 -10.46
N TYR A 65 12.47 13.06 -11.01
CA TYR A 65 11.18 12.77 -10.39
C TYR A 65 10.89 11.27 -10.35
N LEU A 66 11.07 10.57 -11.47
CA LEU A 66 10.83 9.13 -11.56
C LEU A 66 11.75 8.33 -10.61
N GLU A 67 13.00 8.76 -10.43
CA GLU A 67 13.90 8.18 -9.43
C GLU A 67 13.33 8.24 -8.01
N VAL A 68 12.65 9.34 -7.63
CA VAL A 68 11.98 9.43 -6.32
C VAL A 68 10.85 8.39 -6.22
N ILE A 69 10.03 8.25 -7.26
CA ILE A 69 8.92 7.30 -7.29
C ILE A 69 9.44 5.85 -7.21
N TYR A 70 10.45 5.51 -8.01
CA TYR A 70 11.08 4.19 -8.00
C TYR A 70 11.80 3.90 -6.70
N PHE A 71 12.44 4.91 -6.10
CA PHE A 71 13.04 4.79 -4.77
C PHE A 71 11.98 4.43 -3.72
N VAL A 72 10.88 5.18 -3.65
CA VAL A 72 9.82 4.93 -2.67
C VAL A 72 9.23 3.53 -2.85
N ILE A 73 8.86 3.13 -4.07
CA ILE A 73 8.24 1.82 -4.31
C ILE A 73 9.26 0.69 -4.09
N GLY A 74 10.49 0.88 -4.53
CA GLY A 74 11.60 -0.06 -4.30
C GLY A 74 11.88 -0.24 -2.81
N ALA A 75 11.91 0.84 -2.03
CA ALA A 75 12.06 0.79 -0.58
C ALA A 75 10.87 0.07 0.07
N ALA A 76 9.63 0.42 -0.30
CA ALA A 76 8.43 -0.24 0.21
C ALA A 76 8.39 -1.75 -0.07
N ASN A 77 9.01 -2.19 -1.16
CA ASN A 77 9.09 -3.60 -1.52
C ASN A 77 10.14 -4.35 -0.69
N ASN A 78 11.27 -3.72 -0.37
CA ASN A 78 12.42 -4.42 0.22
C ASN A 78 12.54 -4.22 1.74
N LEU A 79 12.20 -3.03 2.27
CA LEU A 79 12.31 -2.74 3.69
C LEU A 79 11.44 -3.69 4.52
N SER A 80 12.06 -4.36 5.48
CA SER A 80 11.38 -5.39 6.26
C SER A 80 10.82 -4.88 7.59
N GLU A 81 11.32 -3.75 8.09
CA GLU A 81 10.91 -3.15 9.35
C GLU A 81 9.67 -2.27 9.18
N GLN A 82 8.63 -2.52 10.00
CA GLN A 82 7.40 -1.73 9.96
C GLN A 82 7.64 -0.23 10.21
N HIS A 83 8.57 0.10 11.10
CA HIS A 83 8.87 1.49 11.41
C HIS A 83 9.47 2.24 10.22
N ASP A 84 10.32 1.59 9.42
CA ASP A 84 10.87 2.17 8.21
C ASP A 84 9.80 2.34 7.13
N LEU A 85 8.89 1.36 6.99
CA LEU A 85 7.74 1.46 6.09
C LEU A 85 6.79 2.59 6.50
N TYR A 86 6.60 2.82 7.80
CA TYR A 86 5.85 3.95 8.33
C TYR A 86 6.50 5.30 7.98
N LYS A 87 7.82 5.43 8.18
CA LYS A 87 8.56 6.65 7.78
C LYS A 87 8.45 6.92 6.29
N LEU A 88 8.54 5.87 5.48
CA LEU A 88 8.42 5.95 4.02
C LEU A 88 7.02 6.36 3.56
N ALA A 89 5.97 5.83 4.20
CA ALA A 89 4.59 6.23 3.95
C ALA A 89 4.40 7.72 4.30
N ASN A 90 4.88 8.16 5.46
CA ASN A 90 4.82 9.58 5.84
C ASN A 90 5.61 10.49 4.90
N LEU A 91 6.76 10.05 4.39
CA LEU A 91 7.49 10.78 3.35
C LEU A 91 6.64 10.93 2.08
N THR A 92 5.99 9.86 1.65
CA THR A 92 5.11 9.87 0.46
C THR A 92 3.93 10.84 0.64
N LEU A 93 3.30 10.81 1.81
CA LEU A 93 2.22 11.72 2.16
C LEU A 93 2.71 13.18 2.23
N ALA A 94 3.88 13.42 2.82
CA ALA A 94 4.50 14.75 2.87
C ALA A 94 4.82 15.29 1.47
N LEU A 95 5.39 14.46 0.58
CA LEU A 95 5.59 14.81 -0.83
C LEU A 95 4.27 15.23 -1.48
N SER A 96 3.17 14.53 -1.22
CA SER A 96 1.86 14.88 -1.77
C SER A 96 1.28 16.22 -1.28
N ARG A 97 1.79 16.75 -0.17
CA ARG A 97 1.33 18.02 0.44
C ARG A 97 2.17 19.22 0.03
N LEU A 98 3.26 19.00 -0.69
CA LEU A 98 4.12 20.08 -1.15
C LEU A 98 3.37 21.03 -2.11
N PRO A 99 3.75 22.31 -2.14
CA PRO A 99 3.20 23.26 -3.09
C PRO A 99 3.54 22.88 -4.53
N ASP A 100 2.82 23.49 -5.47
CA ASP A 100 3.02 23.31 -6.91
C ASP A 100 4.48 23.55 -7.32
N ALA A 101 5.14 22.51 -7.82
CA ALA A 101 6.49 22.58 -8.36
C ALA A 101 6.53 23.50 -9.59
N ARG A 102 7.52 24.38 -9.67
CA ARG A 102 7.72 25.27 -10.81
C ARG A 102 9.04 25.00 -11.49
N ASN A 103 9.09 25.20 -12.80
CA ASN A 103 10.33 25.11 -13.56
C ASN A 103 11.25 26.29 -13.21
N GLU A 104 12.23 26.05 -12.36
CA GLU A 104 13.24 27.04 -11.95
C GLU A 104 14.38 27.18 -12.95
N THR A 105 14.40 26.36 -14.00
CA THR A 105 15.41 26.41 -15.05
C THR A 105 15.10 27.50 -16.07
N ARG A 106 16.08 27.82 -16.92
CA ARG A 106 15.89 28.75 -18.05
C ARG A 106 15.38 28.05 -19.31
N ARG A 107 15.20 26.73 -19.28
CA ARG A 107 14.84 25.92 -20.44
C ARG A 107 13.38 25.53 -20.36
N THR A 108 12.78 25.35 -21.51
CA THR A 108 11.51 24.64 -21.59
C THR A 108 11.76 23.15 -21.42
N ILE A 109 11.02 22.53 -20.51
CA ILE A 109 11.10 21.09 -20.23
C ILE A 109 9.92 20.39 -20.91
N GLN A 110 10.20 19.31 -21.62
CA GLN A 110 9.18 18.41 -22.14
C GLN A 110 8.98 17.29 -21.13
N LEU A 111 7.76 17.17 -20.61
CA LEU A 111 7.41 16.19 -19.58
C LEU A 111 6.35 15.24 -20.12
N SER A 112 6.56 13.94 -19.99
CA SER A 112 5.66 12.94 -20.55
C SER A 112 5.44 11.73 -19.63
N PHE A 113 4.19 11.48 -19.28
CA PHE A 113 3.74 10.29 -18.53
C PHE A 113 2.48 9.71 -19.15
N ASP A 114 2.35 8.37 -19.20
CA ASP A 114 1.15 7.67 -19.69
C ASP A 114 0.60 8.20 -21.03
N TYR A 115 1.49 8.45 -21.99
CA TYR A 115 1.16 9.02 -23.31
C TYR A 115 0.55 10.44 -23.28
N LYS A 116 0.57 11.12 -22.13
CA LYS A 116 0.28 12.55 -21.98
C LYS A 116 1.59 13.31 -21.94
N SER A 117 1.70 14.38 -22.71
CA SER A 117 2.88 15.23 -22.75
C SER A 117 2.51 16.68 -22.50
N SER A 118 3.40 17.38 -21.80
CA SER A 118 3.27 18.80 -21.48
C SER A 118 4.59 19.52 -21.76
N GLU A 119 4.48 20.74 -22.27
CA GLU A 119 5.61 21.65 -22.41
C GLU A 119 5.60 22.67 -21.27
N ILE A 120 6.65 22.67 -20.45
CA ILE A 120 6.73 23.48 -19.23
C ILE A 120 7.78 24.57 -19.42
N GLY A 121 7.35 25.82 -19.62
CA GLY A 121 8.24 26.96 -19.75
C GLY A 121 8.87 27.39 -18.42
N PRO A 122 9.89 28.27 -18.43
CA PRO A 122 10.47 28.84 -17.23
C PRO A 122 9.43 29.54 -16.35
N GLY A 123 9.34 29.17 -15.07
CA GLY A 123 8.39 29.70 -14.09
C GLY A 123 7.00 29.06 -14.11
N ASP A 124 6.69 28.24 -15.13
CA ASP A 124 5.44 27.49 -15.22
C ASP A 124 5.40 26.35 -14.20
N ILE A 125 4.20 25.95 -13.81
CA ILE A 125 3.98 24.82 -12.91
C ILE A 125 4.19 23.52 -13.68
N PHE A 126 4.88 22.55 -13.08
CA PHE A 126 4.97 21.20 -13.63
C PHE A 126 3.62 20.49 -13.51
N VAL A 127 2.95 20.29 -14.65
CA VAL A 127 1.66 19.61 -14.78
C VAL A 127 1.71 18.62 -15.94
N VAL A 128 1.18 17.41 -15.77
CA VAL A 128 1.01 16.43 -16.86
C VAL A 128 -0.46 16.10 -17.05
N GLY A 129 -1.01 16.47 -18.20
CA GLY A 129 -2.46 16.50 -18.40
C GLY A 129 -3.10 17.50 -17.44
N GLU A 130 -3.87 17.00 -16.48
CA GLU A 130 -4.50 17.81 -15.42
C GLU A 130 -3.81 17.63 -14.05
N GLY A 131 -2.85 16.71 -13.94
CA GLY A 131 -2.22 16.33 -12.67
C GLY A 131 -0.96 17.13 -12.37
N LYS A 132 -0.86 17.64 -11.15
CA LYS A 132 0.30 18.34 -10.58
C LYS A 132 1.32 17.33 -10.03
N ILE A 133 2.60 17.60 -10.21
CA ILE A 133 3.65 16.61 -9.91
C ILE A 133 3.66 16.13 -8.45
N TRP A 134 3.59 17.04 -7.50
CA TRP A 134 3.61 16.65 -6.09
C TRP A 134 2.21 16.28 -5.60
N ALA A 135 1.22 17.13 -5.85
CA ALA A 135 -0.13 16.91 -5.34
C ALA A 135 -0.82 15.66 -5.90
N ASP A 136 -0.50 15.23 -7.13
CA ASP A 136 -1.15 14.08 -7.77
C ASP A 136 -0.22 12.88 -7.97
N LEU A 137 1.06 13.00 -7.59
CA LEU A 137 2.09 11.96 -7.71
C LEU A 137 1.95 11.08 -8.99
N PRO A 138 1.96 11.67 -10.21
CA PRO A 138 1.84 10.91 -11.45
C PRO A 138 2.85 9.75 -11.47
N GLN A 139 2.46 8.64 -12.09
CA GLN A 139 3.21 7.37 -12.10
C GLN A 139 3.23 6.60 -10.77
N PHE A 140 2.91 7.20 -9.61
CA PHE A 140 2.95 6.47 -8.34
C PHE A 140 1.96 5.30 -8.29
N ALA A 141 0.68 5.53 -8.59
CA ALA A 141 -0.33 4.47 -8.56
C ALA A 141 -0.10 3.36 -9.58
N VAL A 142 0.40 3.71 -10.78
CA VAL A 142 0.73 2.73 -11.82
C VAL A 142 1.86 1.83 -11.35
N ASN A 143 2.98 2.41 -10.93
CA ASN A 143 4.16 1.65 -10.50
C ASN A 143 3.93 0.87 -9.20
N LEU A 144 3.14 1.41 -8.26
CA LEU A 144 2.76 0.67 -7.06
C LEU A 144 1.82 -0.48 -7.45
N GLY A 145 0.87 -0.25 -8.36
CA GLY A 145 -0.02 -1.28 -8.89
C GLY A 145 0.72 -2.42 -9.58
N ASP A 146 1.75 -2.09 -10.36
CA ASP A 146 2.66 -3.07 -11.00
C ASP A 146 3.49 -3.88 -9.99
N SER A 147 3.61 -3.40 -8.76
CA SER A 147 4.20 -4.19 -7.67
C SER A 147 3.16 -5.02 -6.92
N MET A 148 1.85 -4.79 -7.14
CA MET A 148 0.77 -5.34 -6.32
C MET A 148 0.08 -6.58 -6.93
N TYR A 149 0.83 -7.46 -7.60
CA TYR A 149 0.27 -8.65 -8.27
C TYR A 149 -0.01 -9.85 -7.34
N GLY A 150 0.57 -9.86 -6.14
CA GLY A 150 0.43 -10.92 -5.13
C GLY A 150 1.66 -11.84 -5.03
N PRO A 151 1.74 -12.70 -4.00
CA PRO A 151 2.92 -13.51 -3.71
C PRO A 151 3.24 -14.52 -4.83
N THR A 152 2.23 -15.14 -5.45
CA THR A 152 2.43 -16.05 -6.60
C THR A 152 3.16 -15.40 -7.79
N ALA A 153 3.00 -14.09 -8.01
CA ALA A 153 3.71 -13.41 -9.09
C ALA A 153 5.23 -13.41 -8.82
N TYR A 154 5.65 -13.04 -7.62
CA TYR A 154 7.06 -13.10 -7.21
C TYR A 154 7.63 -14.52 -7.27
N ILE A 155 6.85 -15.52 -6.86
CA ILE A 155 7.25 -16.93 -6.94
C ILE A 155 7.45 -17.35 -8.40
N SER A 156 6.54 -16.92 -9.28
CA SER A 156 6.62 -17.18 -10.73
C SER A 156 7.84 -16.51 -11.36
N ASP A 157 8.26 -15.36 -10.84
CA ASP A 157 9.50 -14.67 -11.23
C ASP A 157 10.77 -15.31 -10.64
N GLY A 158 10.64 -16.45 -9.93
CA GLY A 158 11.75 -17.24 -9.41
C GLY A 158 12.18 -16.89 -7.98
N LEU A 159 11.42 -16.05 -7.28
CA LEU A 159 11.71 -15.73 -5.88
C LEU A 159 11.29 -16.88 -4.96
N ALA A 160 12.08 -17.16 -3.92
CA ALA A 160 11.69 -18.15 -2.92
C ALA A 160 10.43 -17.70 -2.17
N GLU A 161 9.58 -18.66 -1.79
CA GLU A 161 8.27 -18.43 -1.17
C GLU A 161 8.30 -17.45 0.02
N HIS A 162 9.22 -17.65 0.97
CA HIS A 162 9.36 -16.77 2.13
C HIS A 162 9.75 -15.32 1.76
N TRP A 163 10.53 -15.14 0.69
CA TRP A 163 10.87 -13.80 0.18
C TRP A 163 9.69 -13.15 -0.54
N ALA A 164 8.90 -13.92 -1.29
CA ALA A 164 7.68 -13.46 -1.93
C ALA A 164 6.64 -13.01 -0.91
N GLU A 165 6.44 -13.79 0.16
CA GLU A 165 5.58 -13.41 1.29
C GLU A 165 6.05 -12.11 1.97
N GLN A 166 7.35 -11.99 2.22
CA GLN A 166 7.90 -10.80 2.88
C GLN A 166 7.69 -9.56 2.03
N LYS A 167 8.05 -9.60 0.74
CA LYS A 167 7.86 -8.48 -0.20
C LYS A 167 6.40 -8.07 -0.32
N TRP A 168 5.51 -9.06 -0.46
CA TRP A 168 4.08 -8.82 -0.46
C TRP A 168 3.59 -8.17 0.83
N THR A 169 4.06 -8.65 1.99
CA THR A 169 3.75 -8.07 3.30
C THR A 169 4.26 -6.65 3.44
N ASN A 170 5.47 -6.34 2.97
CA ASN A 170 6.06 -5.00 3.04
C ASN A 170 5.23 -3.99 2.26
N LEU A 171 4.87 -4.31 1.00
CA LEU A 171 4.04 -3.44 0.17
C LEU A 171 2.65 -3.21 0.76
N ASN A 172 1.98 -4.26 1.26
CA ASN A 172 0.67 -4.12 1.89
C ASN A 172 0.75 -3.33 3.20
N THR A 173 1.84 -3.47 3.96
CA THR A 173 2.09 -2.68 5.18
C THR A 173 2.29 -1.21 4.86
N PHE A 174 3.13 -0.89 3.87
CA PHE A 174 3.32 0.47 3.38
C PHE A 174 2.00 1.09 2.89
N ALA A 175 1.25 0.37 2.06
CA ALA A 175 -0.05 0.82 1.56
C ALA A 175 -1.08 1.02 2.68
N ALA A 176 -1.06 0.19 3.73
CA ALA A 176 -1.88 0.39 4.91
C ALA A 176 -1.52 1.68 5.65
N TYR A 177 -0.23 1.99 5.82
CA TYR A 177 0.17 3.27 6.42
C TYR A 177 -0.24 4.48 5.57
N LEU A 178 -0.21 4.38 4.23
CA LEU A 178 -0.71 5.44 3.37
C LEU A 178 -2.21 5.73 3.59
N ILE A 179 -3.04 4.69 3.72
CA ILE A 179 -4.48 4.85 4.03
C ILE A 179 -4.70 5.36 5.46
N SER A 180 -3.94 4.87 6.43
CA SER A 180 -4.04 5.29 7.83
C SER A 180 -3.70 6.78 8.01
N GLY A 181 -2.73 7.30 7.24
CA GLY A 181 -2.30 8.71 7.28
C GLY A 181 -3.06 9.69 6.36
N LEU A 182 -4.16 9.26 5.73
CA LEU A 182 -4.81 9.98 4.63
C LEU A 182 -5.51 11.29 5.00
N ASN A 183 -5.62 11.64 6.30
CA ASN A 183 -6.55 12.67 6.79
C ASN A 183 -6.50 14.05 6.07
N ASP A 184 -5.43 14.38 5.33
CA ASP A 184 -5.29 15.65 4.59
C ASP A 184 -4.46 15.53 3.28
N THR A 185 -4.63 14.48 2.46
CA THR A 185 -3.90 14.39 1.17
C THR A 185 -4.72 14.90 -0.02
N PRO A 186 -4.14 15.71 -0.93
CA PRO A 186 -4.82 16.15 -2.15
C PRO A 186 -4.96 15.03 -3.21
N TYR A 187 -4.09 14.01 -3.14
CA TYR A 187 -4.13 12.86 -4.05
C TYR A 187 -5.12 11.77 -3.59
N SER A 188 -5.85 11.19 -4.55
CA SER A 188 -6.75 10.07 -4.27
C SER A 188 -6.01 8.73 -4.19
N LEU A 189 -5.98 8.16 -2.99
CA LEU A 189 -5.52 6.79 -2.75
C LEU A 189 -6.66 5.75 -2.81
N ALA A 190 -7.81 6.11 -3.40
CA ALA A 190 -8.99 5.25 -3.42
C ALA A 190 -8.77 3.89 -4.12
N TYR A 191 -7.80 3.80 -5.03
CA TYR A 191 -7.42 2.55 -5.69
C TYR A 191 -6.81 1.53 -4.71
N LEU A 192 -6.21 1.97 -3.59
CA LEU A 192 -5.64 1.06 -2.61
C LEU A 192 -6.71 0.19 -1.93
N TYR A 193 -7.94 0.69 -1.77
CA TYR A 193 -9.05 -0.14 -1.24
C TYR A 193 -9.33 -1.37 -2.11
N LEU A 194 -9.10 -1.31 -3.43
CA LEU A 194 -9.21 -2.48 -4.30
C LEU A 194 -8.21 -3.56 -3.88
N TYR A 195 -6.96 -3.16 -3.65
CA TYR A 195 -5.91 -4.08 -3.22
C TYR A 195 -6.15 -4.59 -1.79
N THR A 196 -6.56 -3.72 -0.87
CA THR A 196 -6.94 -4.10 0.50
C THR A 196 -7.97 -5.23 0.50
N PHE A 197 -9.11 -5.05 -0.17
CA PHE A 197 -10.15 -6.06 -0.15
C PHE A 197 -9.77 -7.31 -0.95
N ARG A 198 -9.00 -7.18 -2.04
CA ARG A 198 -8.44 -8.35 -2.72
C ARG A 198 -7.55 -9.17 -1.78
N THR A 199 -6.63 -8.54 -1.06
CA THR A 199 -5.74 -9.21 -0.10
C THR A 199 -6.52 -9.89 1.02
N ILE A 200 -7.48 -9.21 1.65
CA ILE A 200 -8.29 -9.77 2.73
C ILE A 200 -9.14 -10.94 2.24
N THR A 201 -9.85 -10.78 1.11
CA THR A 201 -10.70 -11.84 0.56
C THR A 201 -9.90 -13.06 0.13
N TYR A 202 -8.76 -12.86 -0.55
CA TYR A 202 -7.91 -13.97 -0.99
C TYR A 202 -7.30 -14.73 0.19
N SER A 203 -7.02 -14.02 1.28
CA SER A 203 -6.52 -14.68 2.49
C SER A 203 -7.59 -15.41 3.29
N LEU A 204 -8.76 -14.80 3.48
CA LEU A 204 -9.74 -15.26 4.48
C LEU A 204 -10.97 -15.97 3.90
N GLU A 205 -11.23 -15.86 2.60
CA GLU A 205 -12.40 -16.50 1.97
C GLU A 205 -12.05 -17.72 1.13
N TYR A 206 -10.79 -18.12 1.11
CA TYR A 206 -10.28 -19.28 0.39
C TYR A 206 -9.74 -20.34 1.36
N ASP A 207 -9.88 -21.61 0.95
CA ASP A 207 -9.43 -22.75 1.75
C ASP A 207 -7.95 -23.03 1.46
N PRO A 208 -7.06 -22.90 2.46
CA PRO A 208 -5.62 -23.14 2.32
C PRO A 208 -5.29 -24.59 1.97
N LYS A 209 -6.24 -25.54 2.13
CA LYS A 209 -6.06 -26.96 1.79
C LYS A 209 -6.33 -27.27 0.33
N THR A 210 -6.72 -26.27 -0.47
CA THR A 210 -6.99 -26.46 -1.90
C THR A 210 -5.79 -26.06 -2.74
N GLU A 211 -5.42 -26.94 -3.68
CA GLU A 211 -4.31 -26.74 -4.64
C GLU A 211 -4.42 -25.42 -5.41
N LYS A 212 -5.66 -24.92 -5.57
CA LYS A 212 -5.93 -23.68 -6.31
C LYS A 212 -5.50 -22.40 -5.60
N TRP A 213 -5.25 -22.35 -4.28
CA TRP A 213 -4.93 -21.08 -3.61
C TRP A 213 -4.04 -21.21 -2.36
N ILE A 214 -2.84 -21.74 -2.56
CA ILE A 214 -1.69 -21.65 -1.65
C ILE A 214 -1.44 -20.18 -1.19
N ASP A 215 -1.81 -19.20 -2.02
CA ASP A 215 -1.79 -17.76 -1.71
C ASP A 215 -2.59 -17.31 -0.47
N SER A 216 -3.55 -18.12 0.02
CA SER A 216 -4.40 -17.68 1.13
C SER A 216 -3.61 -17.51 2.43
N LEU A 217 -2.63 -18.40 2.69
CA LEU A 217 -1.72 -18.28 3.84
C LEU A 217 -0.62 -17.25 3.56
N HIS A 218 -0.06 -17.24 2.35
CA HIS A 218 0.97 -16.26 1.97
C HIS A 218 0.49 -14.80 2.08
N SER A 219 -0.81 -14.57 1.92
CA SER A 219 -1.41 -13.24 2.05
C SER A 219 -1.93 -12.94 3.45
N LEU A 220 -1.90 -13.88 4.39
CA LEU A 220 -2.53 -13.72 5.71
C LEU A 220 -1.87 -12.63 6.53
N ARG A 221 -0.54 -12.60 6.58
CA ARG A 221 0.20 -11.54 7.27
C ARG A 221 -0.12 -10.17 6.68
N SER A 222 -0.25 -10.07 5.36
CA SER A 222 -0.65 -8.85 4.65
C SER A 222 -2.08 -8.43 4.99
N ALA A 223 -3.03 -9.37 5.05
CA ALA A 223 -4.41 -9.11 5.45
C ALA A 223 -4.49 -8.59 6.89
N CYS A 224 -3.77 -9.22 7.82
CA CYS A 224 -3.66 -8.75 9.20
C CYS A 224 -3.09 -7.32 9.26
N ARG A 225 -2.04 -7.01 8.49
CA ARG A 225 -1.45 -5.65 8.46
C ARG A 225 -2.46 -4.58 8.04
N TRP A 226 -3.24 -4.84 7.00
CA TRP A 226 -4.32 -3.93 6.60
C TRP A 226 -5.31 -3.67 7.74
N ILE A 227 -5.76 -4.74 8.40
CA ILE A 227 -6.71 -4.64 9.50
C ILE A 227 -6.10 -3.86 10.67
N THR A 228 -4.88 -4.19 11.09
CA THR A 228 -4.27 -3.60 12.29
C THR A 228 -3.82 -2.15 12.12
N ILE A 229 -3.44 -1.75 10.90
CA ILE A 229 -2.87 -0.41 10.64
C ILE A 229 -3.94 0.57 10.14
N ALA A 230 -4.83 0.10 9.28
CA ALA A 230 -5.78 0.94 8.56
C ALA A 230 -7.24 0.47 8.72
N GLY A 231 -7.50 -0.51 9.59
CA GLY A 231 -8.81 -1.16 9.69
C GLY A 231 -9.95 -0.20 9.97
N GLU A 232 -9.70 0.83 10.77
CA GLU A 232 -10.67 1.88 11.10
C GLU A 232 -11.10 2.67 9.85
N GLN A 233 -10.12 3.12 9.05
CA GLN A 233 -10.35 3.84 7.80
C GLN A 233 -11.03 2.94 6.75
N ILE A 234 -10.63 1.68 6.67
CA ILE A 234 -11.22 0.71 5.72
C ILE A 234 -12.66 0.35 6.12
N TRP A 235 -12.91 0.13 7.42
CA TRP A 235 -14.24 -0.10 7.96
C TRP A 235 -15.14 1.08 7.62
N THR A 236 -14.73 2.29 8.00
CA THR A 236 -15.47 3.53 7.74
C THR A 236 -15.80 3.71 6.27
N GLU A 237 -14.81 3.53 5.39
CA GLU A 237 -15.01 3.62 3.96
C GLU A 237 -16.02 2.57 3.45
N SER A 238 -15.95 1.33 3.95
CA SER A 238 -16.87 0.25 3.55
C SER A 238 -18.30 0.45 4.03
N MET A 239 -18.50 1.18 5.13
CA MET A 239 -19.83 1.50 5.66
C MET A 239 -20.44 2.73 4.99
N ARG A 240 -19.65 3.80 4.79
CA ARG A 240 -20.12 5.04 4.15
C ARG A 240 -20.35 4.87 2.65
N ARG A 241 -19.49 4.12 1.98
CA ARG A 241 -19.55 3.91 0.54
C ARG A 241 -19.67 2.41 0.31
N SER A 242 -20.74 1.99 -0.35
CA SER A 242 -20.90 0.58 -0.72
C SER A 242 -19.69 0.10 -1.54
N ARG A 243 -18.80 -0.66 -0.91
CA ARG A 243 -17.61 -1.25 -1.54
C ARG A 243 -17.88 -2.69 -1.92
N ASN A 244 -17.27 -3.13 -3.02
CA ASN A 244 -17.39 -4.48 -3.53
C ASN A 244 -16.03 -5.17 -3.59
N ALA A 245 -16.03 -6.47 -3.31
CA ALA A 245 -14.90 -7.36 -3.55
C ALA A 245 -15.41 -8.72 -4.01
N VAL A 246 -14.65 -9.36 -4.91
CA VAL A 246 -14.96 -10.70 -5.40
C VAL A 246 -15.09 -11.65 -4.22
N ALA A 247 -16.22 -12.35 -4.13
CA ALA A 247 -16.50 -13.32 -3.09
C ALA A 247 -15.67 -14.60 -3.28
N GLY A 248 -15.00 -15.03 -2.22
CA GLY A 248 -14.31 -16.32 -2.17
C GLY A 248 -15.26 -17.48 -1.87
N PRO A 249 -14.84 -18.73 -2.11
CA PRO A 249 -15.66 -19.92 -1.94
C PRO A 249 -16.21 -20.12 -0.52
N LEU A 250 -15.43 -19.78 0.52
CA LEU A 250 -15.88 -19.91 1.91
C LEU A 250 -16.99 -18.92 2.22
N TRP A 251 -16.86 -17.67 1.75
CA TRP A 251 -17.93 -16.68 1.87
C TRP A 251 -19.16 -17.11 1.09
N HIS A 252 -19.00 -17.63 -0.13
CA HIS A 252 -20.12 -18.17 -0.89
C HIS A 252 -20.89 -19.24 -0.10
N ARG A 253 -20.21 -20.22 0.50
CA ARG A 253 -20.89 -21.27 1.30
C ARG A 253 -21.65 -20.68 2.48
N LYS A 254 -21.04 -19.74 3.21
CA LYS A 254 -21.65 -19.08 4.37
C LYS A 254 -22.84 -18.21 3.98
N TYR A 255 -22.65 -17.33 2.99
CA TYR A 255 -23.67 -16.43 2.44
C TYR A 255 -24.83 -17.20 1.78
N HIS A 256 -24.56 -18.31 1.08
CA HIS A 256 -25.61 -19.15 0.50
C HIS A 256 -26.50 -19.80 1.56
N ALA A 257 -25.93 -20.21 2.71
CA ALA A 257 -26.74 -20.76 3.80
C ALA A 257 -27.78 -19.75 4.32
N ASP A 258 -27.44 -18.46 4.29
CA ASP A 258 -28.30 -17.38 4.80
C ASP A 258 -29.33 -16.87 3.76
N LEU A 259 -29.13 -17.11 2.45
CA LEU A 259 -29.86 -16.44 1.36
C LEU A 259 -30.63 -17.30 0.35
N VAL A 260 -30.81 -18.60 0.58
CA VAL A 260 -31.79 -19.42 -0.17
C VAL A 260 -33.23 -18.83 -0.08
N LYS A 261 -33.47 -17.76 0.68
CA LYS A 261 -34.76 -17.08 0.87
C LYS A 261 -35.02 -15.78 0.07
N SER A 262 -34.05 -15.08 -0.55
CA SER A 262 -34.35 -13.71 -1.09
C SER A 262 -33.92 -13.36 -2.53
N GLY A 263 -33.19 -14.21 -3.25
CA GLY A 263 -32.88 -13.98 -4.68
C GLY A 263 -31.90 -12.83 -5.00
N GLN A 264 -31.18 -12.30 -4.00
CA GLN A 264 -30.29 -11.13 -4.14
C GLN A 264 -28.83 -11.50 -4.45
N TRP A 265 -28.57 -12.05 -5.64
CA TRP A 265 -27.24 -12.53 -6.05
C TRP A 265 -26.15 -11.44 -6.14
N GLY A 266 -26.53 -10.18 -6.40
CA GLY A 266 -25.59 -9.06 -6.52
C GLY A 266 -25.02 -8.57 -5.19
N GLN A 267 -25.67 -8.87 -4.06
CA GLN A 267 -25.25 -8.41 -2.73
C GLN A 267 -24.08 -9.22 -2.15
N ARG A 268 -23.75 -10.38 -2.73
CA ARG A 268 -22.66 -11.25 -2.24
C ARG A 268 -21.28 -10.61 -2.33
N SER A 269 -21.11 -9.67 -3.25
CA SER A 269 -19.85 -8.97 -3.47
C SER A 269 -19.68 -7.76 -2.55
N LEU A 270 -20.74 -7.31 -1.86
CA LEU A 270 -20.66 -6.17 -0.96
C LEU A 270 -19.77 -6.50 0.24
N ILE A 271 -19.04 -5.49 0.72
CA ILE A 271 -18.34 -5.54 2.00
C ILE A 271 -19.30 -5.06 3.08
N THR A 272 -19.93 -6.00 3.79
CA THR A 272 -20.90 -5.71 4.85
C THR A 272 -20.32 -6.00 6.24
N PRO A 273 -20.93 -5.50 7.33
CA PRO A 273 -20.55 -5.88 8.69
C PRO A 273 -20.51 -7.40 8.91
N GLN A 274 -21.46 -8.14 8.33
CA GLN A 274 -21.50 -9.60 8.45
C GLN A 274 -20.30 -10.27 7.76
N ARG A 275 -19.83 -9.70 6.63
CA ARG A 275 -18.65 -10.19 5.92
C ARG A 275 -17.37 -9.95 6.72
N TRP A 276 -17.25 -8.77 7.33
CA TRP A 276 -16.19 -8.47 8.30
C TRP A 276 -16.19 -9.44 9.49
N LEU A 277 -17.35 -9.68 10.12
CA LEU A 277 -17.45 -10.66 11.22
C LEU A 277 -17.12 -12.09 10.76
N ALA A 278 -17.40 -12.44 9.50
CA ALA A 278 -16.97 -13.71 8.93
C ALA A 278 -15.45 -13.80 8.80
N TRP A 279 -14.77 -12.71 8.42
CA TRP A 279 -13.31 -12.62 8.43
C TRP A 279 -12.73 -12.75 9.85
N ALA A 280 -13.32 -12.06 10.84
CA ALA A 280 -12.92 -12.20 12.24
C ALA A 280 -13.02 -13.65 12.75
N SER A 281 -14.14 -14.33 12.43
CA SER A 281 -14.31 -15.75 12.77
C SER A 281 -13.27 -16.65 12.08
N ARG A 282 -12.88 -16.33 10.85
CA ARG A 282 -11.86 -17.09 10.12
C ARG A 282 -10.46 -16.91 10.72
N LEU A 283 -10.13 -15.68 11.12
CA LEU A 283 -8.87 -15.36 11.77
C LEU A 283 -8.70 -16.15 13.08
N ASP A 284 -9.76 -16.24 13.90
CA ASP A 284 -9.73 -17.07 15.12
C ASP A 284 -9.53 -18.56 14.82
N GLU A 285 -10.18 -19.09 13.78
CA GLU A 285 -10.02 -20.49 13.37
C GLU A 285 -8.56 -20.79 12.97
N LEU A 286 -7.97 -19.90 12.17
CA LEU A 286 -6.56 -20.01 11.76
C LEU A 286 -5.62 -19.89 12.98
N ALA A 287 -5.89 -18.96 13.89
CA ALA A 287 -5.11 -18.78 15.12
C ALA A 287 -5.22 -19.95 16.11
N GLY A 288 -6.31 -20.72 16.07
CA GLY A 288 -6.50 -21.96 16.83
C GLY A 288 -5.90 -23.20 16.16
N SER A 289 -5.46 -23.09 14.91
CA SER A 289 -4.93 -24.21 14.12
C SER A 289 -3.41 -24.36 14.26
N ASN A 290 -2.86 -25.44 13.69
CA ASN A 290 -1.43 -25.66 13.53
C ASN A 290 -0.91 -25.24 12.13
N MET A 291 -1.70 -24.49 11.35
CA MET A 291 -1.38 -24.14 9.97
C MET A 291 -0.48 -22.91 9.83
N ILE A 292 -0.34 -22.12 10.90
CA ILE A 292 0.44 -20.88 10.92
C ILE A 292 1.33 -20.85 12.16
N GLU A 293 2.42 -20.09 12.07
CA GLU A 293 3.38 -19.86 13.14
C GLU A 293 2.83 -18.95 14.25
N ASP A 294 3.45 -19.00 15.43
CA ASP A 294 2.92 -18.36 16.64
C ASP A 294 2.78 -16.84 16.52
N GLU A 295 3.73 -16.16 15.88
CA GLU A 295 3.66 -14.71 15.63
C GLU A 295 2.40 -14.34 14.84
N LEU A 296 2.09 -15.11 13.79
CA LEU A 296 0.91 -14.87 12.95
C LEU A 296 -0.39 -15.27 13.63
N LYS A 297 -0.37 -16.22 14.58
CA LYS A 297 -1.55 -16.50 15.44
C LYS A 297 -1.91 -15.28 16.28
N ASP A 298 -0.93 -14.63 16.88
CA ASP A 298 -1.18 -13.45 17.70
C ASP A 298 -1.70 -12.29 16.85
N MET A 299 -1.08 -12.04 15.68
CA MET A 299 -1.59 -11.06 14.72
C MET A 299 -3.03 -11.36 14.28
N ALA A 300 -3.36 -12.63 14.02
CA ALA A 300 -4.70 -13.03 13.60
C ALA A 300 -5.74 -12.79 14.71
N ARG A 301 -5.42 -13.13 15.97
CA ARG A 301 -6.30 -12.85 17.13
C ARG A 301 -6.54 -11.36 17.31
N SER A 302 -5.46 -10.56 17.32
CA SER A 302 -5.58 -9.11 17.45
C SER A 302 -6.39 -8.49 16.31
N SER A 303 -6.20 -8.97 15.08
CA SER A 303 -7.00 -8.53 13.92
C SER A 303 -8.48 -8.89 14.08
N ALA A 304 -8.80 -10.10 14.56
CA ALA A 304 -10.17 -10.53 14.80
C ALA A 304 -10.86 -9.71 15.91
N GLU A 305 -10.16 -9.41 16.99
CA GLU A 305 -10.62 -8.55 18.07
C GLU A 305 -10.90 -7.13 17.56
N MET A 306 -10.00 -6.57 16.76
CA MET A 306 -10.15 -5.24 16.19
C MET A 306 -11.38 -5.12 15.28
N ILE A 307 -11.63 -6.12 14.43
CA ILE A 307 -12.86 -6.17 13.61
C ILE A 307 -14.12 -6.14 14.48
N ARG A 308 -14.12 -6.88 15.60
CA ARG A 308 -15.25 -6.90 16.53
C ARG A 308 -15.41 -5.57 17.26
N MET A 309 -14.32 -4.85 17.51
CA MET A 309 -14.40 -3.50 18.07
C MET A 309 -15.04 -2.54 17.07
N PHE A 310 -14.66 -2.59 15.79
CA PHE A 310 -15.28 -1.75 14.75
C PHE A 310 -16.79 -1.97 14.69
N GLU A 311 -17.24 -3.23 14.70
CA GLU A 311 -18.68 -3.52 14.66
C GLU A 311 -19.44 -3.02 15.90
N LYS A 312 -18.83 -3.06 17.08
CA LYS A 312 -19.46 -2.60 18.33
C LYS A 312 -19.48 -1.09 18.51
N GLU A 313 -18.38 -0.44 18.14
CA GLU A 313 -18.11 0.97 18.50
C GLU A 313 -18.34 1.93 17.32
N TRP A 314 -18.34 1.41 16.08
CA TRP A 314 -18.45 2.20 14.85
C TRP A 314 -19.70 1.82 14.05
N VAL A 315 -20.84 1.87 14.74
CA VAL A 315 -22.18 1.78 14.11
C VAL A 315 -22.49 3.14 13.51
N PHE A 316 -22.55 3.22 12.19
CA PHE A 316 -23.04 4.42 11.50
C PHE A 316 -24.57 4.40 11.57
N ASP A 317 -25.16 5.34 12.31
CA ASP A 317 -26.59 5.58 12.24
C ASP A 317 -26.91 6.02 10.81
N THR A 318 -27.66 5.17 10.09
CA THR A 318 -28.10 5.41 8.71
C THR A 318 -29.05 6.61 8.55
N GLU A 319 -29.33 7.36 9.62
CA GLU A 319 -30.28 8.48 9.63
C GLU A 319 -29.64 9.85 9.39
N ASP A 320 -28.33 10.02 9.52
CA ASP A 320 -27.69 11.35 9.48
C ASP A 320 -27.12 11.79 8.11
N GLU A 321 -27.34 11.04 7.03
CA GLU A 321 -26.91 11.44 5.66
C GLU A 321 -28.09 11.65 4.68
N ILE A 322 -29.20 12.21 5.17
CA ILE A 322 -30.17 12.92 4.33
C ILE A 322 -30.27 14.38 4.83
N GLN A 323 -29.25 15.18 4.52
CA GLN A 323 -29.36 16.64 4.38
C GLN A 323 -28.45 17.14 3.26
#